data_AF-G1XPB7-F1
#
_entry.id   AF-G1XPB7-F1
#
_cell.length_a   1.000
_cell.length_b   1.000
_cell.length_c   1.000
_cell.angle_alpha   90.00
_cell.angle_beta   90.00
_cell.angle_gamma   90.00
#
_symmetry.space_group_name_H-M   'P 1'
#
loop_
_entity.id
_entity.type
_entity.pdbx_description
1 polymer ?
#
loop_
_entity_poly.entity_id
_entity_poly.type
_entity_poly.pdbx_seq_one_letter_code
_entity_poly.pdbx_strand_id
1 'polypeptide(L)'
;MQSLIRLLPLLAAANALVPAPRPETFAEVEPRGLGTSAEVYVYNHWSQQLTVTGTDNQHMNVSPPATFKVGPNAVSQKYAIEANGWVPVQSSFKLNFKPEGGSQSTVNVDIGVAPWKTGFSLNSKNPAGQVGVLLAPAKILEAGRDFDFYFFSGPGSFTSFVQGQIDQKLPETLAKVKGKKFVVNSDIEITVNDIVKPVVKATYVNLGNGPNGLLVDAIANVDGEAQLTITFKGVTQKANIKVKGLSALITADAKLGASIDLFVKRFQASVDSVDINGDILVDIVGVLYPVLAPFLKLPYKLASIVNTSENAKVVSYINTAIKAIANGNSPIIKLGQDARRVVA
;
A
#
# COMPACT_ATOMS: atom_id res chain seq x y z
N MET A 1 -50.73 6.05 0.96
CA MET A 1 -49.71 5.08 0.49
C MET A 1 -48.53 5.79 -0.19
N GLN A 2 -47.89 6.73 0.52
CA GLN A 2 -46.73 7.51 0.02
C GLN A 2 -45.42 7.12 0.74
N SER A 3 -45.36 5.91 1.32
CA SER A 3 -44.24 5.42 2.14
C SER A 3 -43.50 4.21 1.54
N LEU A 4 -43.85 3.76 0.33
CA LEU A 4 -43.16 2.63 -0.35
C LEU A 4 -42.27 3.04 -1.52
N ILE A 5 -42.39 4.27 -2.03
CA ILE A 5 -41.58 4.75 -3.17
C ILE A 5 -40.24 5.39 -2.71
N ARG A 6 -40.07 5.68 -1.42
CA ARG A 6 -38.81 6.22 -0.86
C ARG A 6 -37.80 5.16 -0.40
N LEU A 7 -38.10 3.86 -0.55
CA LEU A 7 -37.17 2.77 -0.22
C LEU A 7 -36.52 2.10 -1.44
N LEU A 8 -36.96 2.43 -2.67
CA LEU A 8 -36.38 1.88 -3.90
C LEU A 8 -34.94 2.33 -4.19
N PRO A 9 -34.46 3.53 -3.79
CA PRO A 9 -33.04 3.89 -3.92
C PRO A 9 -32.13 3.18 -2.91
N LEU A 10 -32.68 2.70 -1.79
CA LEU A 10 -31.94 1.93 -0.77
C LEU A 10 -31.86 0.43 -1.12
N LEU A 11 -32.87 -0.11 -1.82
CA LEU A 11 -32.79 -1.47 -2.39
C LEU A 11 -31.93 -1.54 -3.67
N ALA A 12 -31.81 -0.46 -4.43
CA ALA A 12 -30.88 -0.40 -5.57
C ALA A 12 -29.40 -0.30 -5.15
N ALA A 13 -29.10 0.29 -3.99
CA ALA A 13 -27.76 0.28 -3.40
C ALA A 13 -27.38 -1.09 -2.79
N ALA A 14 -28.36 -1.91 -2.41
CA ALA A 14 -28.13 -3.27 -1.94
C ALA A 14 -27.89 -4.29 -3.08
N ASN A 15 -28.39 -4.02 -4.29
CA ASN A 15 -28.21 -4.88 -5.48
C ASN A 15 -27.09 -4.41 -6.44
N ALA A 16 -26.33 -3.36 -6.10
CA ALA A 16 -25.10 -3.01 -6.81
C ALA A 16 -23.85 -3.78 -6.29
N LEU A 17 -24.05 -4.71 -5.34
CA LEU A 17 -23.07 -5.70 -4.88
C LEU A 17 -23.32 -7.09 -5.48
N VAL A 18 -23.88 -7.16 -6.69
CA VAL A 18 -24.00 -8.42 -7.41
C VAL A 18 -22.63 -8.73 -8.05
N PRO A 19 -22.02 -9.90 -7.77
CA PRO A 19 -20.78 -10.31 -8.41
C PRO A 19 -20.96 -10.31 -9.92
N ALA A 20 -20.03 -9.71 -10.65
CA ALA A 20 -20.00 -9.74 -12.10
C ALA A 20 -20.16 -11.20 -12.59
N PRO A 21 -21.02 -11.49 -13.58
CA PRO A 21 -21.23 -12.84 -14.09
C PRO A 21 -19.89 -13.36 -14.62
N ARG A 22 -19.42 -14.47 -14.03
CA ARG A 22 -18.16 -15.10 -14.40
C ARG A 22 -18.33 -15.77 -15.77
N PRO A 23 -17.33 -15.68 -16.67
CA PRO A 23 -17.30 -16.53 -17.86
C PRO A 23 -17.28 -18.00 -17.43
N GLU A 24 -18.26 -18.76 -17.91
CA GLU A 24 -18.33 -20.20 -17.75
C GLU A 24 -17.19 -20.83 -18.55
N THR A 25 -16.11 -21.24 -17.87
CA THR A 25 -15.25 -22.41 -18.17
C THR A 25 -13.92 -22.31 -17.42
N PHE A 26 -13.87 -22.79 -16.19
CA PHE A 26 -12.62 -23.28 -15.58
C PHE A 26 -12.93 -24.44 -14.63
N ALA A 27 -12.03 -25.42 -14.66
CA ALA A 27 -12.03 -26.65 -13.86
C ALA A 27 -12.41 -26.42 -12.39
N GLU A 28 -13.07 -27.41 -11.79
CA GLU A 28 -13.56 -27.47 -10.40
C GLU A 28 -12.72 -26.62 -9.42
N VAL A 29 -13.11 -25.35 -9.29
CA VAL A 29 -12.69 -24.51 -8.18
C VAL A 29 -13.65 -24.84 -7.05
N GLU A 30 -13.17 -25.50 -6.01
CA GLU A 30 -13.93 -25.69 -4.77
C GLU A 30 -14.56 -24.35 -4.36
N PRO A 31 -15.88 -24.31 -4.06
CA PRO A 31 -16.57 -23.08 -3.73
C PRO A 31 -15.99 -22.51 -2.42
N ARG A 32 -15.16 -21.46 -2.55
CA ARG A 32 -14.63 -20.73 -1.40
C ARG A 32 -15.78 -20.08 -0.62
N GLY A 33 -15.67 -20.10 0.71
CA GLY A 33 -16.55 -19.34 1.58
C GLY A 33 -16.46 -17.85 1.26
N LEU A 34 -17.50 -17.09 1.61
CA LEU A 34 -17.61 -15.64 1.37
C LEU A 34 -16.63 -14.77 2.19
N GLY A 35 -15.52 -15.35 2.69
CA GLY A 35 -14.61 -14.73 3.65
C GLY A 35 -13.49 -13.92 3.01
N THR A 36 -13.08 -12.82 3.67
CA THR A 36 -11.87 -12.08 3.31
C THR A 36 -10.64 -12.96 3.48
N SER A 37 -9.77 -12.95 2.48
CA SER A 37 -8.55 -13.74 2.42
C SER A 37 -7.30 -12.88 2.33
N ALA A 38 -6.20 -13.34 2.92
CA ALA A 38 -4.92 -12.67 2.78
C ALA A 38 -3.75 -13.66 2.67
N GLU A 39 -2.71 -13.28 1.93
CA GLU A 39 -1.40 -13.93 2.07
C GLU A 39 -0.54 -13.21 3.10
N VAL A 40 0.24 -13.98 3.84
CA VAL A 40 1.10 -13.49 4.90
C VAL A 40 2.56 -13.77 4.58
N TYR A 41 3.38 -12.74 4.72
CA TYR A 41 4.83 -12.78 4.56
C TYR A 41 5.49 -12.30 5.85
N VAL A 42 6.41 -13.10 6.41
CA VAL A 42 7.18 -12.69 7.60
C VAL A 42 8.65 -12.52 7.24
N TYR A 43 9.18 -11.33 7.50
CA TYR A 43 10.57 -10.96 7.29
C TYR A 43 11.28 -10.93 8.63
N ASN A 44 12.33 -11.74 8.75
CA ASN A 44 13.23 -11.72 9.88
C ASN A 44 14.49 -10.92 9.53
N HIS A 45 14.62 -9.74 10.10
CA HIS A 45 15.80 -8.87 9.98
C HIS A 45 16.74 -8.97 11.17
N TRP A 46 16.49 -9.91 12.08
CA TRP A 46 17.47 -10.26 13.10
C TRP A 46 18.59 -11.12 12.49
N SER A 47 19.78 -10.98 13.06
CA SER A 47 20.90 -11.91 12.81
C SER A 47 20.70 -13.27 13.48
N GLN A 48 19.60 -13.46 14.20
CA GLN A 48 19.26 -14.68 14.93
C GLN A 48 17.94 -15.26 14.42
N GLN A 49 17.64 -16.50 14.80
CA GLN A 49 16.38 -17.12 14.44
C GLN A 49 15.20 -16.39 15.07
N LEU A 50 14.12 -16.23 14.29
CA LEU A 50 12.86 -15.68 14.75
C LEU A 50 11.84 -16.81 14.89
N THR A 51 11.28 -16.97 16.08
CA THR A 51 10.12 -17.84 16.30
C THR A 51 8.85 -17.01 16.21
N VAL A 52 7.93 -17.43 15.35
CA VAL A 52 6.62 -16.79 15.16
C VAL A 52 5.55 -17.75 15.66
N THR A 53 4.69 -17.28 16.56
CA THR A 53 3.61 -18.08 17.14
C THR A 53 2.26 -17.41 16.88
N GLY A 54 1.35 -18.13 16.23
CA GLY A 54 -0.04 -17.74 16.05
C GLY A 54 -0.89 -18.15 17.24
N THR A 55 -1.60 -17.20 17.85
CA THR A 55 -2.46 -17.43 19.02
C THR A 55 -3.79 -16.71 18.89
N ASP A 56 -4.73 -17.01 19.81
CA ASP A 56 -6.02 -16.33 19.92
C ASP A 56 -6.81 -16.28 18.60
N ASN A 57 -6.76 -17.37 17.82
CA ASN A 57 -7.50 -17.49 16.57
C ASN A 57 -9.00 -17.56 16.87
N GLN A 58 -9.75 -16.54 16.44
CA GLN A 58 -11.20 -16.44 16.62
C GLN A 58 -11.89 -16.39 15.25
N HIS A 59 -12.86 -17.27 15.05
CA HIS A 59 -13.75 -17.28 13.88
C HIS A 59 -13.01 -17.27 12.52
N MET A 60 -11.84 -17.91 12.43
CA MET A 60 -11.07 -18.04 11.19
C MET A 60 -11.51 -19.29 10.42
N ASN A 61 -11.58 -19.21 9.08
CA ASN A 61 -11.69 -20.40 8.22
C ASN A 61 -10.33 -21.05 8.04
N VAL A 62 -9.30 -20.24 7.76
CA VAL A 62 -7.90 -20.65 7.68
C VAL A 62 -7.09 -19.82 8.67
N SER A 63 -6.56 -20.49 9.69
CA SER A 63 -5.75 -19.86 10.74
C SER A 63 -4.27 -19.76 10.34
N PRO A 64 -3.50 -18.81 10.90
CA PRO A 64 -2.04 -18.84 10.80
C PRO A 64 -1.48 -20.15 11.41
N PRO A 65 -0.30 -20.62 10.96
CA PRO A 65 0.38 -21.74 11.59
C PRO A 65 0.62 -21.48 13.08
N ALA A 66 0.43 -22.52 13.91
CA ALA A 66 0.54 -22.39 15.36
C ALA A 66 1.94 -21.90 15.80
N THR A 67 3.00 -22.46 15.23
CA THR A 67 4.38 -21.97 15.40
C THR A 67 5.21 -22.30 14.18
N PHE A 68 6.05 -21.37 13.76
CA PHE A 68 7.07 -21.60 12.75
C PHE A 68 8.31 -20.74 13.00
N LYS A 69 9.42 -21.11 12.36
CA LYS A 69 10.71 -20.43 12.51
C LYS A 69 11.11 -19.78 11.20
N VAL A 70 11.65 -18.58 11.29
CA VAL A 70 12.24 -17.85 10.16
C VAL A 70 13.73 -17.71 10.43
N GLY A 71 14.56 -18.15 9.49
CA GLY A 71 16.02 -18.07 9.60
C GLY A 71 16.51 -16.62 9.73
N PRO A 72 17.75 -16.41 10.21
CA PRO A 72 18.37 -15.08 10.24
C PRO A 72 18.34 -14.38 8.88
N ASN A 73 18.01 -13.08 8.86
CA ASN A 73 17.99 -12.27 7.63
C ASN A 73 17.22 -12.92 6.46
N ALA A 74 16.12 -13.61 6.76
CA ALA A 74 15.36 -14.39 5.79
C ALA A 74 13.87 -14.04 5.80
N VAL A 75 13.16 -14.52 4.77
CA VAL A 75 11.70 -14.41 4.66
C VAL A 75 11.10 -15.79 4.84
N SER A 76 9.97 -15.87 5.54
CA SER A 76 9.21 -17.11 5.66
C SER A 76 8.70 -17.59 4.30
N GLN A 77 8.36 -18.88 4.21
CA GLN A 77 7.40 -19.29 3.19
C GLN A 77 6.08 -18.53 3.41
N LYS A 78 5.47 -18.04 2.34
CA LYS A 78 4.17 -17.39 2.43
C LYS A 78 3.10 -18.40 2.81
N TYR A 79 2.09 -17.97 3.55
CA TYR A 79 0.92 -18.79 3.88
C TYR A 79 -0.35 -17.96 3.78
N ALA A 80 -1.48 -18.63 3.59
CA ALA A 80 -2.79 -17.99 3.48
C ALA A 80 -3.50 -17.97 4.85
N ILE A 81 -4.33 -16.95 5.03
CA ILE A 81 -5.33 -16.86 6.10
C ILE A 81 -6.67 -16.46 5.49
N GLU A 82 -7.76 -16.86 6.15
CA GLU A 82 -9.11 -16.58 5.66
C GLU A 82 -10.08 -16.41 6.82
N ALA A 83 -10.88 -15.34 6.77
CA ALA A 83 -12.00 -15.11 7.67
C ALA A 83 -13.08 -16.16 7.46
N ASN A 84 -13.80 -16.55 8.51
CA ASN A 84 -14.99 -17.38 8.34
C ASN A 84 -16.16 -16.52 7.86
N GLY A 85 -16.42 -16.54 6.55
CA GLY A 85 -17.51 -15.77 5.91
C GLY A 85 -18.93 -16.21 6.29
N TRP A 86 -19.09 -17.34 7.01
CA TRP A 86 -20.40 -17.84 7.44
C TRP A 86 -20.83 -17.35 8.82
N VAL A 87 -19.90 -16.79 9.61
CA VAL A 87 -20.19 -16.28 10.95
C VAL A 87 -20.19 -14.76 10.88
N PRO A 88 -21.31 -14.08 11.23
CA PRO A 88 -21.41 -12.62 11.16
C PRO A 88 -20.72 -11.95 12.35
N VAL A 89 -19.47 -12.31 12.63
CA VAL A 89 -18.63 -11.75 13.71
C VAL A 89 -17.21 -11.52 13.18
N GLN A 90 -16.46 -10.62 13.82
CA GLN A 90 -15.08 -10.31 13.45
C GLN A 90 -14.17 -11.54 13.61
N SER A 91 -13.51 -11.96 12.54
CA SER A 91 -12.40 -12.92 12.62
C SER A 91 -11.12 -12.20 13.05
N SER A 92 -10.33 -12.82 13.93
CA SER A 92 -9.08 -12.23 14.42
C SER A 92 -8.07 -13.29 14.86
N PHE A 93 -6.82 -12.88 14.99
CA PHE A 93 -5.73 -13.67 15.55
C PHE A 93 -4.60 -12.76 16.06
N LYS A 94 -3.64 -13.35 16.77
CA LYS A 94 -2.41 -12.67 17.17
C LYS A 94 -1.19 -13.39 16.62
N LEU A 95 -0.17 -12.62 16.23
CA LEU A 95 1.16 -13.12 15.93
C LEU A 95 2.14 -12.59 16.96
N ASN A 96 2.89 -13.51 17.56
CA ASN A 96 3.98 -13.21 18.49
C ASN A 96 5.31 -13.48 17.79
N PHE A 97 6.19 -12.48 17.79
CA PHE A 97 7.50 -12.49 17.15
C PHE A 97 8.57 -12.49 18.25
N LYS A 98 9.24 -13.63 18.43
CA LYS A 98 10.27 -13.82 19.45
C LYS A 98 11.61 -14.13 18.76
N PRO A 99 12.51 -13.14 18.58
CA PRO A 99 13.88 -13.43 18.22
C PRO A 99 14.54 -14.21 19.37
N GLU A 100 15.44 -15.11 19.02
CA GLU A 100 16.31 -15.77 20.00
C GLU A 100 17.03 -14.71 20.86
N GLY A 101 17.10 -14.94 22.18
CA GLY A 101 17.71 -14.00 23.13
C GLY A 101 17.09 -12.60 23.25
N GLY A 102 16.06 -12.25 22.48
CA GLY A 102 15.49 -10.90 22.44
C GLY A 102 14.09 -10.79 23.02
N SER A 103 13.51 -9.59 22.98
CA SER A 103 12.16 -9.30 23.49
C SER A 103 11.08 -9.72 22.49
N GLN A 104 9.93 -10.18 22.99
CA GLN A 104 8.79 -10.52 22.14
C GLN A 104 8.08 -9.24 21.65
N SER A 105 7.67 -9.23 20.39
CA SER A 105 6.69 -8.28 19.85
C SER A 105 5.39 -9.01 19.51
N THR A 106 4.24 -8.37 19.73
CA THR A 106 2.92 -8.93 19.45
C THR A 106 2.15 -8.03 18.49
N VAL A 107 1.55 -8.63 17.46
CA VAL A 107 0.65 -7.96 16.51
C VAL A 107 -0.72 -8.61 16.61
N ASN A 108 -1.76 -7.81 16.82
CA ASN A 108 -3.14 -8.27 16.70
C ASN A 108 -3.63 -7.99 15.29
N VAL A 109 -4.30 -8.95 14.68
CA VAL A 109 -4.80 -8.88 13.32
C VAL A 109 -6.30 -9.14 13.33
N ASP A 110 -7.03 -8.25 12.68
CA ASP A 110 -8.45 -8.39 12.39
C ASP A 110 -8.60 -8.64 10.89
N ILE A 111 -9.44 -9.60 10.50
CA ILE A 111 -9.76 -9.91 9.10
C ILE A 111 -11.27 -10.08 8.92
N GLY A 112 -11.84 -9.42 7.91
CA GLY A 112 -13.29 -9.46 7.69
C GLY A 112 -13.75 -8.56 6.54
N VAL A 113 -15.01 -8.78 6.12
CA VAL A 113 -15.74 -7.95 5.16
C VAL A 113 -16.71 -7.05 5.93
N ALA A 114 -16.97 -5.85 5.42
CA ALA A 114 -17.90 -4.90 6.02
C ALA A 114 -19.20 -5.57 6.52
N PRO A 115 -19.64 -5.30 7.76
CA PRO A 115 -19.20 -4.20 8.64
C PRO A 115 -17.89 -4.47 9.42
N TRP A 116 -17.29 -5.65 9.28
CA TRP A 116 -16.05 -6.02 9.98
C TRP A 116 -14.82 -5.48 9.27
N LYS A 117 -13.78 -5.21 10.06
CA LYS A 117 -12.57 -4.54 9.57
C LYS A 117 -11.50 -5.57 9.24
N THR A 118 -10.72 -5.26 8.22
CA THR A 118 -9.41 -5.90 8.00
C THR A 118 -8.34 -4.88 8.36
N GLY A 119 -7.46 -5.24 9.29
CA GLY A 119 -6.50 -4.31 9.87
C GLY A 119 -5.59 -4.96 10.89
N PHE A 120 -4.72 -4.16 11.48
CA PHE A 120 -3.81 -4.63 12.51
C PHE A 120 -3.61 -3.57 13.59
N SER A 121 -3.15 -4.00 14.76
CA SER A 121 -2.65 -3.14 15.82
C SER A 121 -1.39 -3.74 16.43
N LEU A 122 -0.43 -2.88 16.76
CA LEU A 122 0.77 -3.27 17.48
C LEU A 122 0.49 -3.17 18.99
N ASN A 123 0.91 -4.16 19.77
CA ASN A 123 0.81 -4.09 21.21
C ASN A 123 1.67 -2.93 21.75
N SER A 124 1.13 -2.13 22.67
CA SER A 124 1.82 -0.96 23.23
C SER A 124 3.09 -1.31 24.01
N LYS A 125 3.24 -2.57 24.43
CA LYS A 125 4.44 -3.08 25.10
C LYS A 125 5.53 -3.54 24.11
N ASN A 126 5.27 -3.48 22.80
CA ASN A 126 6.30 -3.83 21.82
C ASN A 126 7.49 -2.88 21.93
N PRO A 127 8.72 -3.40 21.89
CA PRO A 127 9.90 -2.55 21.78
C PRO A 127 9.81 -1.67 20.53
N ALA A 128 10.19 -0.40 20.66
CA ALA A 128 10.07 0.58 19.59
C ALA A 128 10.85 0.16 18.34
N GLY A 129 10.20 0.22 17.18
CA GLY A 129 10.80 -0.09 15.88
C GLY A 129 11.12 -1.56 15.63
N GLN A 130 10.86 -2.48 16.57
CA GLN A 130 11.23 -3.89 16.39
C GLN A 130 10.26 -4.72 15.56
N VAL A 131 9.04 -4.20 15.36
CA VAL A 131 8.04 -4.82 14.49
C VAL A 131 7.44 -3.78 13.56
N GLY A 132 7.34 -4.13 12.27
CA GLY A 132 6.70 -3.33 11.24
C GLY A 132 5.63 -4.17 10.56
N VAL A 133 4.50 -3.55 10.19
CA VAL A 133 3.42 -4.25 9.50
C VAL A 133 2.84 -3.36 8.41
N LEU A 134 2.70 -3.91 7.22
CA LEU A 134 1.90 -3.32 6.15
C LEU A 134 0.78 -4.29 5.76
N LEU A 135 -0.45 -3.80 5.78
CA LEU A 135 -1.59 -4.44 5.14
C LEU A 135 -1.79 -3.79 3.77
N ALA A 136 -1.50 -4.51 2.69
CA ALA A 136 -1.61 -4.02 1.33
C ALA A 136 -2.82 -4.68 0.64
N PRO A 137 -3.77 -3.91 0.08
CA PRO A 137 -4.82 -4.49 -0.75
C PRO A 137 -4.24 -5.17 -1.98
N ALA A 138 -4.64 -6.41 -2.24
CA ALA A 138 -4.22 -7.22 -3.39
C ALA A 138 -5.26 -7.12 -4.52
N LYS A 139 -5.40 -8.12 -5.40
CA LYS A 139 -6.30 -8.05 -6.56
C LYS A 139 -7.78 -8.22 -6.17
N ILE A 140 -8.36 -7.19 -5.54
CA ILE A 140 -9.73 -7.23 -4.99
C ILE A 140 -10.83 -7.49 -6.05
N LEU A 141 -10.54 -7.27 -7.34
CA LEU A 141 -11.48 -7.53 -8.43
C LEU A 141 -11.35 -8.95 -9.02
N GLU A 142 -10.29 -9.68 -8.67
CA GLU A 142 -10.09 -11.06 -9.10
C GLU A 142 -10.38 -12.03 -7.95
N ALA A 143 -10.91 -13.20 -8.27
CA ALA A 143 -11.18 -14.21 -7.26
C ALA A 143 -9.88 -14.68 -6.61
N GLY A 144 -9.82 -14.68 -5.27
CA GLY A 144 -8.94 -15.55 -4.50
C GLY A 144 -7.97 -14.91 -3.51
N ARG A 145 -7.71 -13.60 -3.56
CA ARG A 145 -6.82 -12.93 -2.58
C ARG A 145 -7.13 -11.45 -2.47
N ASP A 146 -7.66 -11.04 -1.32
CA ASP A 146 -8.08 -9.66 -1.09
C ASP A 146 -6.94 -8.77 -0.60
N PHE A 147 -6.05 -9.33 0.23
CA PHE A 147 -4.97 -8.59 0.87
C PHE A 147 -3.65 -9.36 0.93
N ASP A 148 -2.57 -8.62 1.13
CA ASP A 148 -1.26 -9.13 1.53
C ASP A 148 -0.86 -8.46 2.85
N PHE A 149 -0.46 -9.26 3.84
CA PHE A 149 0.19 -8.77 5.05
C PHE A 149 1.70 -8.99 4.97
N TYR A 150 2.46 -7.91 5.17
CA TYR A 150 3.91 -7.93 5.29
C TYR A 150 4.27 -7.62 6.74
N PHE A 151 4.74 -8.62 7.48
CA PHE A 151 5.23 -8.47 8.85
C PHE A 151 6.76 -8.47 8.84
N PHE A 152 7.35 -7.50 9.52
CA PHE A 152 8.79 -7.37 9.67
C PHE A 152 9.15 -7.42 11.14
N SER A 153 10.20 -8.17 11.49
CA SER A 153 10.77 -8.13 12.83
C SER A 153 12.28 -7.90 12.73
N GLY A 154 12.80 -6.92 13.47
CA GLY A 154 14.22 -6.60 13.46
C GLY A 154 14.65 -5.75 14.66
N PRO A 155 15.92 -5.32 14.72
CA PRO A 155 16.48 -4.60 15.87
C PRO A 155 15.86 -3.21 16.10
N GLY A 156 15.28 -2.60 15.07
CA GLY A 156 14.56 -1.32 15.16
C GLY A 156 15.42 -0.07 15.31
N SER A 157 16.73 -0.22 15.50
CA SER A 157 17.69 0.86 15.76
C SER A 157 17.71 1.98 14.70
N PHE A 158 17.39 1.67 13.45
CA PHE A 158 17.43 2.65 12.36
C PHE A 158 16.16 3.49 12.21
N THR A 159 15.04 3.07 12.81
CA THR A 159 13.75 3.76 12.61
C THR A 159 13.80 5.21 13.08
N SER A 160 14.27 5.45 14.30
CA SER A 160 14.38 6.81 14.86
C SER A 160 15.43 7.67 14.14
N PHE A 161 16.54 7.06 13.72
CA PHE A 161 17.58 7.76 12.96
C PHE A 161 17.03 8.25 11.61
N VAL A 162 16.36 7.38 10.86
CA VAL A 162 15.76 7.74 9.57
C VAL A 162 14.61 8.72 9.74
N GLN A 163 13.80 8.62 10.81
CA GLN A 163 12.82 9.65 11.12
C GLN A 163 13.46 11.02 11.29
N GLY A 164 14.57 11.11 12.04
CA GLY A 164 15.28 12.39 12.20
C GLY A 164 15.81 12.95 10.88
N GLN A 165 16.26 12.09 9.96
CA GLN A 165 16.64 12.51 8.61
C GLN A 165 15.45 12.99 7.78
N ILE A 166 14.29 12.31 7.87
CA ILE A 166 13.05 12.74 7.23
C ILE A 166 12.67 14.12 7.75
N ASP A 167 12.61 14.32 9.06
CA ASP A 167 12.20 15.60 9.66
C ASP A 167 13.13 16.75 9.22
N GLN A 168 14.44 16.49 9.12
CA GLN A 168 15.42 17.48 8.70
C GLN A 168 15.35 17.79 7.19
N LYS A 169 15.12 16.77 6.34
CA LYS A 169 15.21 16.89 4.88
C LYS A 169 13.89 17.11 4.17
N LEU A 170 12.77 16.85 4.84
CA LEU A 170 11.45 17.02 4.26
C LEU A 170 11.20 18.47 3.79
N PRO A 171 11.48 19.53 4.57
CA PRO A 171 11.25 20.90 4.09
C PRO A 171 12.05 21.24 2.81
N GLU A 172 13.33 20.86 2.78
CA GLU A 172 14.22 21.06 1.61
C GLU A 172 13.71 20.31 0.38
N THR A 173 13.23 19.07 0.58
CA THR A 173 12.69 18.23 -0.49
C THR A 173 11.37 18.78 -1.04
N LEU A 174 10.49 19.27 -0.16
CA LEU A 174 9.22 19.88 -0.56
C LEU A 174 9.44 21.18 -1.34
N ALA A 175 10.44 21.99 -0.95
CA ALA A 175 10.80 23.19 -1.69
C ALA A 175 11.26 22.88 -3.13
N LYS A 176 11.91 21.72 -3.36
CA LYS A 176 12.35 21.28 -4.70
C LYS A 176 11.19 20.90 -5.63
N VAL A 177 10.03 20.52 -5.09
CA VAL A 177 8.83 20.15 -5.88
C VAL A 177 7.80 21.27 -5.97
N LYS A 178 7.84 22.26 -5.07
CA LYS A 178 6.95 23.42 -5.12
C LYS A 178 7.16 24.24 -6.39
N GLY A 179 6.05 24.59 -7.05
CA GLY A 179 6.03 25.30 -8.32
C GLY A 179 6.55 24.49 -9.51
N LYS A 180 6.86 23.20 -9.33
CA LYS A 180 7.35 22.37 -10.43
C LYS A 180 6.20 21.88 -11.30
N LYS A 181 6.46 21.95 -12.60
CA LYS A 181 5.59 21.54 -13.68
C LYS A 181 6.01 20.16 -14.17
N PHE A 182 5.06 19.24 -14.20
CA PHE A 182 5.18 17.87 -14.64
C PHE A 182 4.32 17.69 -15.89
N VAL A 183 4.99 17.50 -17.03
CA VAL A 183 4.33 17.23 -18.30
C VAL A 183 4.09 15.73 -18.41
N VAL A 184 2.82 15.34 -18.31
CA VAL A 184 2.38 13.94 -18.38
C VAL A 184 2.44 13.46 -19.83
N ASN A 185 1.81 14.23 -20.74
CA ASN A 185 1.83 14.04 -22.20
C ASN A 185 1.54 15.37 -22.91
N SER A 186 1.25 15.37 -24.22
CA SER A 186 0.94 16.58 -25.00
C SER A 186 -0.29 17.34 -24.52
N ASP A 187 -1.21 16.63 -23.87
CA ASP A 187 -2.53 17.15 -23.52
C ASP A 187 -2.66 17.42 -22.03
N ILE A 188 -1.79 16.82 -21.19
CA ILE A 188 -1.90 16.84 -19.73
C ILE A 188 -0.62 17.39 -19.11
N GLU A 189 -0.82 18.37 -18.25
CA GLU A 189 0.22 19.00 -17.47
C GLU A 189 -0.26 19.22 -16.04
N ILE A 190 0.62 18.96 -15.08
CA ILE A 190 0.33 19.10 -13.65
C ILE A 190 1.42 19.96 -13.03
N THR A 191 1.04 21.08 -12.41
CA THR A 191 1.93 21.89 -11.59
C THR A 191 1.61 21.68 -10.12
N VAL A 192 2.62 21.35 -9.31
CA VAL A 192 2.46 21.26 -7.86
C VAL A 192 2.63 22.66 -7.27
N ASN A 193 1.51 23.30 -6.91
CA ASN A 193 1.53 24.65 -6.36
C ASN A 193 2.06 24.66 -4.92
N ASP A 194 1.63 23.70 -4.11
CA ASP A 194 2.06 23.55 -2.73
C ASP A 194 1.81 22.15 -2.17
N ILE A 195 2.49 21.82 -1.07
CA ILE A 195 2.19 20.64 -0.25
C ILE A 195 1.93 21.11 1.17
N VAL A 196 0.68 21.01 1.60
CA VAL A 196 0.17 21.56 2.85
C VAL A 196 0.18 20.49 3.94
N LYS A 197 0.77 20.85 5.08
CA LYS A 197 0.86 20.03 6.31
C LYS A 197 1.28 18.56 6.06
N PRO A 198 2.39 18.32 5.33
CA PRO A 198 2.85 16.96 5.12
C PRO A 198 3.36 16.38 6.44
N VAL A 199 2.91 15.19 6.77
CA VAL A 199 3.41 14.38 7.87
C VAL A 199 3.97 13.10 7.25
N VAL A 200 5.25 12.84 7.45
CA VAL A 200 5.90 11.60 7.02
C VAL A 200 6.53 10.96 8.25
N LYS A 201 6.01 9.78 8.63
CA LYS A 201 6.46 9.05 9.81
C LYS A 201 6.96 7.65 9.44
N ALA A 202 8.26 7.41 9.56
CA ALA A 202 8.82 6.07 9.53
C ALA A 202 8.32 5.27 10.75
N THR A 203 7.64 4.16 10.49
CA THR A 203 7.13 3.25 11.53
C THR A 203 8.04 2.04 11.72
N TYR A 204 8.80 1.70 10.70
CA TYR A 204 9.79 0.63 10.74
C TYR A 204 10.87 0.89 9.68
N VAL A 205 12.14 0.76 10.05
CA VAL A 205 13.25 0.76 9.08
C VAL A 205 14.28 -0.30 9.46
N ASN A 206 14.72 -1.05 8.46
CA ASN A 206 15.86 -1.95 8.55
C ASN A 206 16.88 -1.66 7.45
N LEU A 207 18.15 -1.75 7.82
CA LEU A 207 19.29 -1.72 6.90
C LEU A 207 19.99 -3.08 7.00
N GLY A 208 19.88 -3.87 5.95
CA GLY A 208 20.46 -5.21 5.84
C GLY A 208 21.48 -5.31 4.72
N ASN A 209 22.05 -6.51 4.55
CA ASN A 209 22.93 -6.78 3.42
C ASN A 209 22.09 -7.12 2.19
N GLY A 210 22.28 -6.36 1.11
CA GLY A 210 21.62 -6.58 -0.18
C GLY A 210 22.58 -7.14 -1.23
N PRO A 211 22.08 -7.67 -2.36
CA PRO A 211 22.92 -8.14 -3.46
C PRO A 211 23.91 -7.09 -3.99
N ASN A 212 23.56 -5.80 -3.85
CA ASN A 212 24.36 -4.66 -4.29
C ASN A 212 25.06 -3.92 -3.14
N GLY A 213 25.10 -4.50 -1.94
CA GLY A 213 25.69 -3.91 -0.73
C GLY A 213 24.65 -3.73 0.37
N LEU A 214 23.76 -2.75 0.21
CA LEU A 214 22.77 -2.40 1.23
C LEU A 214 21.36 -2.77 0.74
N LEU A 215 20.57 -3.40 1.61
CA LEU A 215 19.13 -3.58 1.45
C LEU A 215 18.43 -2.67 2.47
N VAL A 216 17.48 -1.87 2.00
CA VAL A 216 16.65 -0.98 2.81
C VAL A 216 15.23 -1.50 2.76
N ASP A 217 14.66 -1.82 3.91
CA ASP A 217 13.24 -2.07 4.07
C ASP A 217 12.66 -1.01 5.01
N ALA A 218 11.71 -0.24 4.52
CA ALA A 218 11.11 0.86 5.27
C ALA A 218 9.59 0.87 5.14
N ILE A 219 8.90 1.07 6.25
CA ILE A 219 7.48 1.39 6.28
C ILE A 219 7.35 2.84 6.75
N ALA A 220 6.66 3.65 5.96
CA ALA A 220 6.37 5.03 6.31
C ALA A 220 4.87 5.31 6.18
N ASN A 221 4.35 6.09 7.12
CA ASN A 221 3.01 6.64 7.06
C ASN A 221 3.06 8.08 6.59
N VAL A 222 2.16 8.45 5.69
CA VAL A 222 2.10 9.75 5.04
C VAL A 222 0.68 10.31 5.12
N ASP A 223 0.59 11.53 5.62
CA ASP A 223 -0.59 12.38 5.53
C ASP A 223 -0.21 13.70 4.84
N GLY A 224 -1.11 14.29 4.08
CA GLY A 224 -0.87 15.61 3.50
C GLY A 224 -1.88 16.00 2.44
N GLU A 225 -1.78 17.24 1.99
CA GLU A 225 -2.58 17.76 0.89
C GLU A 225 -1.67 18.38 -0.17
N ALA A 226 -1.79 17.93 -1.42
CA ALA A 226 -1.13 18.54 -2.56
C ALA A 226 -2.10 19.49 -3.25
N GLN A 227 -1.71 20.75 -3.39
CA GLN A 227 -2.43 21.74 -4.18
C GLN A 227 -1.81 21.79 -5.57
N LEU A 228 -2.65 21.60 -6.59
CA LEU A 228 -2.24 21.39 -7.96
C LEU A 228 -2.91 22.39 -8.90
N THR A 229 -2.22 22.72 -9.98
CA THR A 229 -2.82 23.32 -11.18
C THR A 229 -2.71 22.29 -12.28
N ILE A 230 -3.83 21.92 -12.88
CA ILE A 230 -3.91 20.85 -13.87
C ILE A 230 -4.44 21.44 -15.15
N THR A 231 -3.70 21.23 -16.23
CA THR A 231 -4.10 21.61 -17.57
C THR A 231 -4.38 20.36 -18.39
N PHE A 232 -5.59 20.24 -18.93
CA PHE A 232 -5.99 19.18 -19.83
C PHE A 232 -6.58 19.76 -21.12
N LYS A 233 -5.97 19.45 -22.27
CA LYS A 233 -6.38 19.95 -23.60
C LYS A 233 -6.59 21.47 -23.62
N GLY A 234 -5.70 22.20 -22.94
CA GLY A 234 -5.74 23.67 -22.83
C GLY A 234 -6.67 24.22 -21.74
N VAL A 235 -7.51 23.39 -21.12
CA VAL A 235 -8.35 23.81 -19.99
C VAL A 235 -7.56 23.66 -18.69
N THR A 236 -7.45 24.75 -17.92
CA THR A 236 -6.68 24.78 -16.67
C THR A 236 -7.59 24.89 -15.45
N GLN A 237 -7.42 24.02 -14.47
CA GLN A 237 -8.16 24.00 -13.21
C GLN A 237 -7.22 23.88 -12.01
N LYS A 238 -7.58 24.50 -10.89
CA LYS A 238 -6.95 24.17 -9.60
C LYS A 238 -7.59 22.91 -9.02
N ALA A 239 -6.76 22.03 -8.48
CA ALA A 239 -7.21 20.80 -7.86
C ALA A 239 -6.46 20.56 -6.56
N ASN A 240 -7.10 19.89 -5.60
CA ASN A 240 -6.46 19.48 -4.35
C ASN A 240 -6.59 17.97 -4.20
N ILE A 241 -5.48 17.32 -3.84
CA ILE A 241 -5.46 15.89 -3.51
C ILE A 241 -5.01 15.78 -2.06
N LYS A 242 -5.94 15.36 -1.20
CA LYS A 242 -5.68 15.11 0.22
C LYS A 242 -5.60 13.61 0.45
N VAL A 243 -4.50 13.18 1.04
CA VAL A 243 -4.25 11.79 1.40
C VAL A 243 -4.14 11.70 2.91
N LYS A 244 -4.85 10.74 3.50
CA LYS A 244 -4.78 10.43 4.92
C LYS A 244 -4.63 8.92 5.12
N GLY A 245 -3.75 8.56 6.04
CA GLY A 245 -3.45 7.19 6.41
C GLY A 245 -2.79 6.41 5.28
N LEU A 246 -2.00 7.05 4.40
CA LEU A 246 -1.18 6.30 3.45
C LEU A 246 -0.07 5.60 4.21
N SER A 247 -0.03 4.28 4.18
CA SER A 247 1.10 3.49 4.66
C SER A 247 1.79 2.87 3.45
N ALA A 248 3.09 3.07 3.33
CA ALA A 248 3.89 2.59 2.21
C ALA A 248 5.08 1.76 2.70
N LEU A 249 5.22 0.56 2.15
CA LEU A 249 6.42 -0.26 2.23
C LEU A 249 7.30 0.01 1.01
N ILE A 250 8.55 0.32 1.27
CA ILE A 250 9.59 0.51 0.27
C ILE A 250 10.70 -0.50 0.57
N THR A 251 11.00 -1.36 -0.39
CA THR A 251 12.24 -2.17 -0.39
C THR A 251 13.16 -1.65 -1.48
N ALA A 252 14.37 -1.27 -1.13
CA ALA A 252 15.36 -0.73 -2.05
C ALA A 252 16.73 -1.37 -1.85
N ASP A 253 17.46 -1.57 -2.95
CA ASP A 253 18.89 -1.84 -2.89
C ASP A 253 19.64 -0.51 -2.97
N ALA A 254 20.72 -0.37 -2.22
CA ALA A 254 21.67 0.72 -2.43
C ALA A 254 23.06 0.16 -2.73
N LYS A 255 23.68 0.69 -3.78
CA LYS A 255 25.08 0.46 -4.11
C LYS A 255 25.92 1.56 -3.48
N LEU A 256 26.89 1.16 -2.66
CA LEU A 256 27.84 2.07 -2.04
C LEU A 256 29.07 2.19 -2.94
N GLY A 257 29.22 3.34 -3.60
CA GLY A 257 30.40 3.70 -4.40
C GLY A 257 30.81 5.15 -4.13
N ALA A 258 31.39 5.82 -5.13
CA ALA A 258 31.67 7.27 -5.05
C ALA A 258 30.39 8.12 -4.89
N SER A 259 29.24 7.56 -5.27
CA SER A 259 27.90 8.05 -4.95
C SER A 259 27.03 6.90 -4.44
N ILE A 260 26.00 7.21 -3.65
CA ILE A 260 24.98 6.24 -3.25
C ILE A 260 23.97 6.15 -4.38
N ASP A 261 23.92 4.99 -5.06
CA ASP A 261 22.88 4.70 -6.06
C ASP A 261 21.80 3.83 -5.40
N LEU A 262 20.62 4.41 -5.22
CA LEU A 262 19.48 3.75 -4.56
C LEU A 262 18.44 3.36 -5.60
N PHE A 263 18.05 2.09 -5.58
CA PHE A 263 17.10 1.50 -6.51
C PHE A 263 16.00 0.78 -5.75
N VAL A 264 14.79 1.34 -5.81
CA VAL A 264 13.56 0.73 -5.28
C VAL A 264 13.18 -0.47 -6.13
N LYS A 265 13.00 -1.61 -5.46
CA LYS A 265 12.56 -2.88 -6.07
C LYS A 265 11.11 -3.19 -5.77
N ARG A 266 10.63 -2.78 -4.61
CA ARG A 266 9.26 -3.03 -4.16
C ARG A 266 8.67 -1.76 -3.62
N PHE A 267 7.45 -1.51 -4.05
CA PHE A 267 6.55 -0.55 -3.44
C PHE A 267 5.25 -1.28 -3.13
N GLN A 268 4.74 -1.18 -1.90
CA GLN A 268 3.41 -1.67 -1.55
C GLN A 268 2.76 -0.59 -0.70
N ALA A 269 1.47 -0.36 -0.87
CA ALA A 269 0.78 0.74 -0.24
C ALA A 269 -0.61 0.35 0.24
N SER A 270 -1.09 1.11 1.21
CA SER A 270 -2.46 1.10 1.67
C SER A 270 -2.86 2.51 2.05
N VAL A 271 -4.12 2.85 1.84
CA VAL A 271 -4.61 4.20 2.12
C VAL A 271 -5.98 4.14 2.74
N ASP A 272 -6.14 4.86 3.85
CA ASP A 272 -7.39 4.99 4.58
C ASP A 272 -8.38 5.86 3.79
N SER A 273 -7.97 7.09 3.45
CA SER A 273 -8.80 8.00 2.67
C SER A 273 -8.01 8.85 1.68
N VAL A 274 -8.66 9.07 0.54
CA VAL A 274 -8.22 10.01 -0.49
C VAL A 274 -9.41 10.90 -0.81
N ASP A 275 -9.20 12.21 -0.71
CA ASP A 275 -10.17 13.23 -1.09
C ASP A 275 -9.58 14.04 -2.25
N ILE A 276 -10.32 14.11 -3.35
CA ILE A 276 -9.88 14.73 -4.59
C ILE A 276 -10.92 15.77 -4.98
N ASN A 277 -10.51 17.03 -4.99
CA ASN A 277 -11.33 18.14 -5.47
C ASN A 277 -10.80 18.61 -6.83
N GLY A 278 -11.66 18.59 -7.84
CA GLY A 278 -11.38 19.03 -9.20
C GLY A 278 -12.05 18.15 -10.24
N ASP A 279 -13.08 18.67 -10.91
CA ASP A 279 -13.85 17.91 -11.91
C ASP A 279 -12.98 17.40 -13.07
N ILE A 280 -11.96 18.18 -13.47
CA ILE A 280 -11.05 17.81 -14.56
C ILE A 280 -10.19 16.58 -14.24
N LEU A 281 -9.97 16.26 -12.96
CA LEU A 281 -9.23 15.06 -12.57
C LEU A 281 -10.01 13.79 -12.88
N VAL A 282 -11.33 13.81 -12.72
CA VAL A 282 -12.19 12.69 -13.09
C VAL A 282 -12.14 12.47 -14.60
N ASP A 283 -12.17 13.54 -15.38
CA ASP A 283 -12.08 13.48 -16.84
C ASP A 283 -10.70 12.99 -17.31
N ILE A 284 -9.60 13.48 -16.71
CA ILE A 284 -8.24 13.04 -17.03
C ILE A 284 -8.06 11.56 -16.70
N VAL A 285 -8.51 11.10 -15.54
CA VAL A 285 -8.44 9.68 -15.17
C VAL A 285 -9.36 8.86 -16.06
N GLY A 286 -10.54 9.36 -16.41
CA GLY A 286 -11.43 8.71 -17.38
C GLY A 286 -10.81 8.56 -18.77
N VAL A 287 -9.94 9.49 -19.18
CA VAL A 287 -9.24 9.42 -20.46
C VAL A 287 -7.99 8.53 -20.40
N LEU A 288 -7.18 8.67 -19.35
CA LEU A 288 -5.95 7.89 -19.18
C LEU A 288 -6.23 6.43 -18.76
N TYR A 289 -7.28 6.24 -17.97
CA TYR A 289 -7.68 4.99 -17.36
C TYR A 289 -9.21 4.91 -17.23
N PRO A 290 -9.96 4.71 -18.35
CA PRO A 290 -11.43 4.72 -18.35
C PRO A 290 -12.07 3.76 -17.36
N VAL A 291 -11.41 2.62 -17.12
CA VAL A 291 -11.84 1.60 -16.16
C VAL A 291 -11.69 2.07 -14.70
N LEU A 292 -10.86 3.09 -14.43
CA LEU A 292 -10.50 3.53 -13.08
C LEU A 292 -11.30 4.72 -12.56
N ALA A 293 -11.97 5.48 -13.43
CA ALA A 293 -12.74 6.66 -13.03
C ALA A 293 -13.80 6.37 -11.94
N PRO A 294 -14.56 5.24 -11.96
CA PRO A 294 -15.51 4.90 -10.89
C PRO A 294 -14.84 4.55 -9.55
N PHE A 295 -13.55 4.20 -9.56
CA PHE A 295 -12.83 3.69 -8.39
C PHE A 295 -12.00 4.76 -7.67
N LEU A 296 -11.90 5.98 -8.23
CA LEU A 296 -11.18 7.10 -7.60
C LEU A 296 -11.68 7.47 -6.21
N LYS A 297 -12.94 7.17 -5.90
CA LYS A 297 -13.55 7.42 -4.59
C LYS A 297 -13.42 6.23 -3.63
N LEU A 298 -12.73 5.16 -4.02
CA LEU A 298 -12.53 3.94 -3.24
C LEU A 298 -11.03 3.73 -2.94
N PRO A 299 -10.51 4.31 -1.83
CA PRO A 299 -9.09 4.30 -1.50
C PRO A 299 -8.44 2.91 -1.52
N TYR A 300 -9.15 1.90 -1.00
CA TYR A 300 -8.66 0.53 -0.96
C TYR A 300 -8.53 -0.12 -2.36
N LYS A 301 -9.38 0.26 -3.33
CA LYS A 301 -9.26 -0.20 -4.73
C LYS A 301 -8.13 0.52 -5.46
N LEU A 302 -7.91 1.80 -5.18
CA LEU A 302 -6.76 2.52 -5.73
C LEU A 302 -5.43 1.90 -5.25
N ALA A 303 -5.33 1.59 -3.96
CA ALA A 303 -4.18 0.88 -3.42
C ALA A 303 -3.98 -0.49 -4.09
N SER A 304 -5.06 -1.26 -4.30
CA SER A 304 -5.01 -2.53 -5.03
C SER A 304 -4.39 -2.42 -6.42
N ILE A 305 -4.81 -1.43 -7.21
CA ILE A 305 -4.28 -1.19 -8.57
C ILE A 305 -2.79 -0.84 -8.51
N VAL A 306 -2.40 0.03 -7.57
CA VAL A 306 -1.01 0.44 -7.34
C VAL A 306 -0.14 -0.74 -6.89
N ASN A 307 -0.67 -1.65 -6.09
CA ASN A 307 0.04 -2.82 -5.58
C ASN A 307 0.16 -3.95 -6.61
N THR A 308 -0.67 -3.93 -7.65
CA THR A 308 -0.79 -5.02 -8.62
C THR A 308 -0.46 -4.55 -10.03
N SER A 309 -1.46 -4.15 -10.83
CA SER A 309 -1.31 -3.89 -12.27
C SER A 309 -0.38 -2.72 -12.59
N GLU A 310 -0.32 -1.69 -11.73
CA GLU A 310 0.46 -0.48 -11.99
C GLU A 310 1.78 -0.43 -11.18
N ASN A 311 2.07 -1.47 -10.39
CA ASN A 311 3.18 -1.44 -9.44
C ASN A 311 4.54 -1.19 -10.11
N ALA A 312 4.83 -1.89 -11.21
CA ALA A 312 6.10 -1.75 -11.93
C ALA A 312 6.31 -0.33 -12.46
N LYS A 313 5.24 0.32 -12.94
CA LYS A 313 5.29 1.71 -13.42
C LYS A 313 5.50 2.68 -12.25
N VAL A 314 4.80 2.48 -11.13
CA VAL A 314 4.99 3.29 -9.92
C VAL A 314 6.43 3.19 -9.41
N VAL A 315 6.99 1.98 -9.32
CA VAL A 315 8.39 1.76 -8.95
C VAL A 315 9.36 2.47 -9.92
N SER A 316 9.09 2.42 -11.23
CA SER A 316 9.89 3.15 -12.23
C SER A 316 9.84 4.67 -12.02
N TYR A 317 8.67 5.23 -11.71
CA TYR A 317 8.53 6.66 -11.41
C TYR A 317 9.23 7.07 -10.11
N ILE A 318 9.14 6.24 -9.06
CA ILE A 318 9.88 6.47 -7.81
C ILE A 318 11.38 6.50 -8.08
N ASN A 319 11.92 5.51 -8.81
CA ASN A 319 13.34 5.46 -9.17
C ASN A 319 13.78 6.66 -10.03
N THR A 320 12.92 7.10 -10.95
CA THR A 320 13.18 8.30 -11.77
C THR A 320 13.22 9.56 -10.90
N ALA A 321 12.29 9.69 -9.95
CA ALA A 321 12.24 10.81 -9.02
C ALA A 321 13.47 10.85 -8.10
N ILE A 322 13.89 9.70 -7.56
CA ILE A 322 15.11 9.58 -6.73
C ILE A 322 16.33 10.06 -7.51
N LYS A 323 16.54 9.57 -8.75
CA LYS A 323 17.66 9.98 -9.60
C LYS A 323 17.64 11.47 -9.93
N ALA A 324 16.47 12.03 -10.21
CA ALA A 324 16.33 13.45 -10.51
C ALA A 324 16.70 14.30 -9.28
N ILE A 325 16.16 13.97 -8.10
CA ILE A 325 16.43 14.67 -6.85
C ILE A 325 17.91 14.58 -6.47
N ALA A 326 18.53 13.40 -6.60
CA ALA A 326 19.95 13.18 -6.32
C ALA A 326 20.86 14.05 -7.21
N ASN A 327 20.46 14.28 -8.46
CA ASN A 327 21.20 15.10 -9.43
C ASN A 327 20.81 16.60 -9.38
N GLY A 328 19.99 17.04 -8.43
CA GLY A 328 19.52 18.43 -8.33
C GLY A 328 18.53 18.84 -9.43
N ASN A 329 18.03 17.89 -10.21
CA ASN A 329 17.13 18.10 -11.34
C ASN A 329 15.66 17.88 -10.93
N SER A 330 14.75 18.46 -11.70
CA SER A 330 13.32 18.17 -11.56
C SER A 330 13.00 16.82 -12.22
N PRO A 331 12.19 15.94 -11.60
CA PRO A 331 11.80 14.69 -12.23
C PRO A 331 11.01 14.96 -13.51
N ILE A 332 11.52 14.54 -14.66
CA ILE A 332 10.71 14.44 -15.88
C ILE A 332 10.10 13.04 -15.88
N ILE A 333 8.86 12.94 -15.43
CA ILE A 333 8.09 11.70 -15.48
C ILE A 333 7.35 11.67 -16.82
N LYS A 334 7.87 10.93 -17.80
CA LYS A 334 7.17 10.68 -19.06
C LYS A 334 6.13 9.58 -18.83
N LEU A 335 4.88 9.95 -18.65
CA LEU A 335 3.77 9.00 -18.52
C LEU A 335 3.30 8.56 -19.93
N GLY A 336 3.92 7.50 -20.44
CA GLY A 336 3.40 6.71 -21.57
C GLY A 336 3.89 7.08 -22.98
N GLN A 337 4.66 6.17 -23.59
CA GLN A 337 4.60 5.94 -25.04
C GLN A 337 3.71 4.73 -25.41
N ASP A 338 3.27 3.92 -24.42
CA ASP A 338 2.67 2.60 -24.68
C ASP A 338 1.14 2.56 -24.70
N ALA A 339 0.43 3.68 -24.53
CA ALA A 339 -1.03 3.71 -24.61
C ALA A 339 -1.60 3.50 -26.03
N ARG A 340 -0.76 3.26 -27.05
CA ARG A 340 -1.17 3.08 -28.46
C ARG A 340 -1.18 1.64 -28.97
N ARG A 341 -1.09 0.61 -28.12
CA ARG A 341 -1.03 -0.80 -28.58
C ARG A 341 -2.19 -1.71 -28.18
N VAL A 342 -3.34 -1.17 -27.79
CA VAL A 342 -4.57 -1.98 -27.61
C VAL A 342 -5.72 -1.40 -28.42
N VAL A 343 -5.51 -1.20 -29.72
CA VAL A 343 -6.56 -1.36 -30.74
C VAL A 343 -5.88 -1.78 -32.04
N ALA A 344 -5.86 -3.09 -32.28
CA ALA A 344 -5.86 -3.70 -33.60
C ALA A 344 -6.56 -5.06 -33.45
#